data_AF-A0A9D5NLI5-F1
#
_entry.id   AF-A0A9D5NLI5-F1
#
_cell.length_a   1.000
_cell.length_b   1.000
_cell.length_c   1.000
_cell.angle_alpha   90.00
_cell.angle_beta   90.00
_cell.angle_gamma   90.00
#
_symmetry.space_group_name_H-M   'P 1'
#
loop_
_entity.id
_entity.type
_entity.pdbx_description
1 polymer ?
#
loop_
_entity_poly.entity_id
_entity_poly.type
_entity_poly.pdbx_seq_one_letter_code
_entity_poly.pdbx_strand_id
1 'polypeptide(L)'
;MFLSTLLISAMVIVNVPASETVIAIESPATEMSSASQNVVFRSTQKLSSSDGRELYFYSNGRCEGYDGDRLMFSTRYKIMGNEVRLLDERGNTVYKGTISWKVKGKTINSVSIAGTRYFAR
;
A
#
# COMPACT_ATOMS: atom_id res chain seq x y z
N MET A 1 -5.93 -62.27 -48.46
CA MET A 1 -5.29 -61.69 -47.25
C MET A 1 -5.35 -60.18 -47.42
N PHE A 2 -5.92 -59.50 -46.43
CA PHE A 2 -6.54 -58.18 -46.54
C PHE A 2 -5.55 -57.02 -46.77
N LEU A 3 -6.00 -56.03 -47.56
CA LEU A 3 -5.42 -54.69 -47.75
C LEU A 3 -5.31 -53.95 -46.41
N SER A 4 -4.21 -53.23 -46.21
CA SER A 4 -4.16 -52.09 -45.28
C SER A 4 -3.39 -50.93 -45.89
N THR A 5 -4.13 -50.01 -46.48
CA THR A 5 -3.65 -48.72 -46.97
C THR A 5 -3.40 -47.81 -45.76
N LEU A 6 -2.16 -47.32 -45.61
CA LEU A 6 -1.74 -46.41 -44.53
C LEU A 6 -2.26 -45.00 -44.83
N LEU A 7 -3.24 -44.50 -44.07
CA LEU A 7 -3.67 -43.10 -44.10
C LEU A 7 -2.66 -42.23 -43.34
N ILE A 8 -1.99 -41.31 -44.03
CA ILE A 8 -1.21 -40.25 -43.40
C ILE A 8 -2.15 -39.06 -43.17
N SER A 9 -2.58 -38.88 -41.92
CA SER A 9 -3.34 -37.69 -41.49
C SER A 9 -2.37 -36.67 -40.92
N ALA A 10 -2.11 -35.59 -41.66
CA ALA A 10 -1.32 -34.46 -41.18
C ALA A 10 -2.24 -33.51 -40.38
N MET A 11 -2.10 -33.51 -39.05
CA MET A 11 -2.76 -32.54 -38.18
C MET A 11 -2.07 -31.17 -38.30
N VAL A 12 -2.84 -30.17 -38.72
CA VAL A 12 -2.45 -28.75 -38.67
C VAL A 12 -2.58 -28.29 -37.22
N ILE A 13 -1.46 -28.01 -36.55
CA ILE A 13 -1.48 -27.33 -35.25
C ILE A 13 -1.46 -25.83 -35.52
N VAL A 14 -2.61 -25.19 -35.36
CA VAL A 14 -2.77 -23.74 -35.43
C VAL A 14 -2.14 -23.12 -34.17
N ASN A 15 -1.14 -22.26 -34.37
CA ASN A 15 -0.49 -21.48 -33.33
C ASN A 15 -1.46 -20.43 -32.78
N VAL A 16 -2.08 -20.69 -31.62
CA VAL A 16 -2.89 -19.70 -30.91
C VAL A 16 -1.95 -18.87 -30.02
N PRO A 17 -1.91 -17.52 -30.13
CA PRO A 17 -1.10 -16.73 -29.21
C PRO A 17 -1.63 -16.93 -27.78
N ALA A 18 -0.71 -17.20 -26.85
CA ALA A 18 -1.02 -17.30 -25.43
C ALA A 18 -1.74 -16.02 -24.99
N SER A 19 -3.03 -16.15 -24.67
CA SER A 19 -3.77 -15.11 -23.99
C SER A 19 -3.11 -14.94 -22.63
N GLU A 20 -2.45 -13.80 -22.41
CA GLU A 20 -1.98 -13.41 -21.09
C GLU A 20 -3.20 -13.29 -20.19
N THR A 21 -3.46 -14.33 -19.40
CA THR A 21 -4.41 -14.24 -18.30
C THR A 21 -3.80 -13.29 -17.28
N VAL A 22 -4.20 -12.03 -17.32
CA VAL A 22 -4.03 -11.11 -16.19
C VAL A 22 -4.84 -11.70 -15.05
N ILE A 23 -4.20 -12.54 -14.24
CA ILE A 23 -4.73 -12.92 -12.94
C ILE A 23 -4.64 -11.63 -12.12
N ALA A 24 -5.74 -10.88 -12.09
CA ALA A 24 -5.97 -9.92 -11.03
C ALA A 24 -5.96 -10.74 -9.75
N ILE A 25 -4.80 -10.77 -9.08
CA ILE A 25 -4.67 -11.41 -7.79
C ILE A 25 -5.66 -10.70 -6.89
N GLU A 26 -6.72 -11.43 -6.54
CA GLU A 26 -7.76 -11.01 -5.62
C GLU A 26 -7.08 -10.37 -4.42
N SER A 27 -7.42 -9.10 -4.14
CA SER A 27 -6.98 -8.44 -2.92
C SER A 27 -7.39 -9.33 -1.74
N PRO A 28 -6.44 -9.91 -1.00
CA PRO A 28 -6.80 -10.72 0.13
C PRO A 28 -7.50 -9.82 1.16
N ALA A 29 -8.69 -10.29 1.52
CA ALA A 29 -9.58 -9.91 2.59
C ALA A 29 -9.24 -8.63 3.36
N THR A 30 -10.22 -7.73 3.41
CA THR A 30 -10.39 -6.67 4.40
C THR A 30 -10.26 -7.21 5.82
N GLU A 31 -9.02 -7.42 6.30
CA GLU A 31 -8.75 -7.59 7.71
C GLU A 31 -8.74 -6.21 8.36
N MET A 32 -9.73 -6.03 9.23
CA MET A 32 -9.98 -4.82 10.02
C MET A 32 -8.70 -4.28 10.67
N SER A 33 -8.30 -3.11 10.19
CA SER A 33 -7.90 -1.94 10.98
C SER A 33 -7.28 -2.21 12.36
N SER A 34 -5.97 -2.41 12.38
CA SER A 34 -5.15 -1.81 13.44
C SER A 34 -4.91 -0.33 13.13
N ALA A 35 -5.96 0.47 12.94
CA ALA A 35 -5.82 1.90 13.23
C ALA A 35 -5.24 1.96 14.64
N SER A 36 -4.26 2.85 14.88
CA SER A 36 -3.98 3.33 16.24
C SER A 36 -5.31 3.42 16.96
N GLN A 37 -5.57 2.56 17.96
CA GLN A 37 -6.92 2.29 18.47
C GLN A 37 -7.66 3.54 18.99
N ASN A 38 -7.03 4.72 18.95
CA ASN A 38 -7.46 5.97 19.54
C ASN A 38 -7.40 7.19 18.58
N VAL A 39 -7.16 7.02 17.28
CA VAL A 39 -7.08 8.16 16.34
C VAL A 39 -8.22 8.12 15.33
N VAL A 40 -9.06 9.16 15.37
CA VAL A 40 -10.27 9.31 14.55
C VAL A 40 -9.98 10.33 13.45
N PHE A 41 -9.45 9.86 12.33
CA PHE A 41 -9.45 10.63 11.09
C PHE A 41 -10.79 10.45 10.37
N ARG A 42 -11.33 11.52 9.77
CA ARG A 42 -12.58 11.43 9.00
C ARG A 42 -12.42 10.64 7.69
N SER A 43 -11.23 10.66 7.10
CA SER A 43 -10.90 9.89 5.89
C SER A 43 -9.39 9.72 5.74
N THR A 44 -8.71 10.73 5.21
CA THR A 44 -7.27 10.74 4.95
C THR A 44 -6.71 12.08 5.36
N GLN A 45 -5.53 12.06 5.97
CA GLN A 45 -4.76 13.26 6.24
C GLN A 45 -3.50 13.27 5.40
N LYS A 46 -3.40 14.25 4.51
CA LYS A 46 -2.21 14.55 3.72
C LYS A 46 -1.30 15.51 4.47
N LEU A 47 0.00 15.25 4.43
CA LEU A 47 1.05 16.17 4.85
C LEU A 47 2.09 16.29 3.75
N SER A 48 2.74 17.46 3.67
CA SER A 48 3.77 17.74 2.68
C SER A 48 5.04 18.24 3.37
N SER A 49 6.20 17.82 2.88
CA SER A 49 7.50 18.39 3.26
C SER A 49 7.91 19.52 2.32
N SER A 50 8.93 20.27 2.71
CA SER A 50 9.45 21.41 1.93
C SER A 50 10.11 21.01 0.61
N ASP A 51 10.57 19.76 0.50
CA ASP A 51 11.20 19.19 -0.70
C ASP A 51 10.19 18.53 -1.67
N GLY A 52 8.88 18.69 -1.42
CA GLY A 52 7.83 18.20 -2.31
C GLY A 52 7.34 16.78 -2.03
N ARG A 53 7.97 16.05 -1.09
CA ARG A 53 7.46 14.73 -0.69
C ARG A 53 6.16 14.84 0.09
N GLU A 54 5.35 13.80 0.00
CA GLU A 54 4.02 13.76 0.60
C GLU A 54 3.83 12.51 1.46
N LEU A 55 3.02 12.66 2.50
CA LEU A 55 2.72 11.59 3.45
C LEU A 55 1.21 11.56 3.70
N TYR A 56 0.61 10.38 3.56
CA TYR A 56 -0.83 10.19 3.71
C TYR A 56 -1.12 9.23 4.86
N PHE A 57 -1.86 9.69 5.87
CA PHE A 57 -2.42 8.84 6.93
C PHE A 57 -3.89 8.56 6.66
N TYR A 58 -4.22 7.30 6.42
CA TYR A 58 -5.59 6.85 6.19
C TYR A 58 -6.24 6.39 7.50
N SER A 59 -7.53 6.69 7.67
CA SER A 59 -8.31 6.31 8.86
C SER A 59 -8.34 4.80 9.12
N ASN A 60 -8.09 3.98 8.10
CA ASN A 60 -8.01 2.52 8.20
C ASN A 60 -6.66 2.01 8.78
N GLY A 61 -5.73 2.91 9.14
CA GLY A 61 -4.43 2.56 9.72
C GLY A 61 -3.32 2.33 8.69
N ARG A 62 -3.51 2.73 7.44
CA ARG A 62 -2.47 2.73 6.39
C ARG A 62 -1.75 4.07 6.32
N CYS A 63 -0.45 4.04 6.05
CA CYS A 63 0.40 5.19 5.79
C CYS A 63 1.10 5.00 4.44
N GLU A 64 1.08 6.03 3.61
CA GLU A 64 1.79 6.05 2.33
C GLU A 64 2.71 7.26 2.23
N GLY A 65 3.90 7.05 1.68
CA GLY A 65 4.85 8.12 1.38
C GLY A 65 5.09 8.22 -0.11
N TYR A 66 5.06 9.44 -0.65
CA TYR A 66 5.23 9.73 -2.06
C TYR A 66 6.37 10.72 -2.30
N ASP A 67 7.06 10.54 -3.43
CA ASP A 67 7.98 11.49 -4.03
C ASP A 67 7.49 11.82 -5.45
N GLY A 68 6.81 12.96 -5.59
CA GLY A 68 5.98 13.24 -6.77
C GLY A 68 4.91 12.16 -6.96
N ASP A 69 4.82 11.60 -8.16
CA ASP A 69 3.86 10.53 -8.50
C ASP A 69 4.34 9.13 -8.06
N ARG A 70 5.56 9.00 -7.51
CA ARG A 70 6.14 7.72 -7.15
C ARG A 70 5.77 7.33 -5.72
N LEU A 71 5.08 6.21 -5.57
CA LEU A 71 4.87 5.57 -4.26
C LEU A 71 6.20 5.02 -3.73
N MET A 72 6.63 5.51 -2.57
CA MET A 72 7.89 5.11 -1.94
C MET A 72 7.70 4.00 -0.92
N PHE A 73 6.60 4.04 -0.18
CA PHE A 73 6.22 2.96 0.71
C PHE A 73 4.71 2.99 0.98
N SER A 74 4.16 1.83 1.28
CA SER A 74 2.82 1.66 1.84
C SER A 74 2.91 0.70 3.02
N THR A 75 2.47 1.13 4.20
CA THR A 75 2.71 0.42 5.46
C THR A 75 1.56 0.66 6.45
N ARG A 76 1.48 -0.18 7.48
CA ARG A 76 0.60 0.05 8.62
C ARG A 76 1.26 1.04 9.59
N TYR A 77 0.45 1.78 10.33
CA TYR A 77 0.99 2.66 11.38
C TYR A 77 0.26 2.52 12.70
N LYS A 78 0.98 2.85 13.78
CA LYS A 78 0.42 3.06 15.12
C LYS A 78 0.82 4.44 15.61
N ILE A 79 -0.10 5.09 16.32
CA ILE A 79 0.12 6.38 16.98
C ILE A 79 -0.05 6.16 18.48
N MET A 80 0.91 6.63 19.25
CA MET A 80 0.96 6.55 20.71
C MET A 80 1.34 7.91 21.26
N GLY A 81 0.36 8.66 21.75
CA GLY A 81 0.59 10.04 22.21
C GLY A 81 1.06 10.95 21.08
N ASN A 82 2.32 11.37 21.13
CA ASN A 82 2.99 12.19 20.12
C ASN A 82 3.99 11.37 19.26
N GLU A 83 3.97 10.04 19.34
CA GLU A 83 4.82 9.17 18.52
C GLU A 83 4.00 8.49 17.41
N VAL A 84 4.58 8.38 16.23
CA VAL A 84 4.12 7.51 15.15
C VAL A 84 5.12 6.38 14.92
N ARG A 85 4.61 5.17 14.72
CA ARG A 85 5.39 3.99 14.38
C ARG A 85 4.89 3.47 13.05
N LEU A 86 5.78 3.30 12.08
CA LEU A 86 5.50 2.54 10.86
C LEU A 86 5.86 1.07 11.08
N LEU A 87 5.06 0.17 10.55
CA LEU A 87 5.11 -1.25 10.88
C LEU A 87 5.42 -2.12 9.66
N ASP A 88 6.20 -3.17 9.83
CA ASP A 88 6.27 -4.22 8.82
C ASP A 88 4.96 -5.04 8.75
N GLU A 89 4.91 -6.00 7.83
CA GLU A 89 3.77 -6.90 7.64
C GLU A 89 3.46 -7.76 8.87
N ARG A 90 4.46 -7.99 9.73
CA ARG A 90 4.33 -8.74 10.98
C ARG A 90 3.89 -7.85 12.14
N GLY A 91 3.72 -6.55 11.91
CA GLY A 91 3.33 -5.55 12.92
C GLY A 91 4.49 -5.04 13.79
N ASN A 92 5.75 -5.35 13.45
CA ASN A 92 6.92 -4.84 14.15
C ASN A 92 7.21 -3.42 13.73
N THR A 93 7.70 -2.59 14.66
CA THR A 93 8.08 -1.21 14.34
C THR A 93 9.38 -1.18 13.54
N VAL A 94 9.31 -0.63 12.33
CA VAL A 94 10.48 -0.42 11.45
C VAL A 94 10.95 1.03 11.44
N TYR A 95 10.04 1.98 11.65
CA TYR A 95 10.38 3.40 11.79
C TYR A 95 9.60 4.05 12.92
N LYS A 96 10.22 5.05 13.54
CA LYS A 96 9.61 5.93 14.52
C LYS A 96 9.66 7.37 14.04
N GLY A 97 8.63 8.11 14.38
CA GLY A 97 8.53 9.53 14.13
C GLY A 97 7.75 10.24 15.22
N THR A 98 7.75 11.56 15.17
CA THR A 98 7.05 12.41 16.13
C THR A 98 5.91 13.15 15.44
N ILE A 99 4.75 13.19 16.10
CA ILE A 99 3.55 13.92 15.70
C ILE A 99 3.39 15.15 16.58
N SER A 100 3.07 16.29 15.95
CA SER A 100 2.42 17.42 16.60
C SER A 100 0.95 17.43 16.19
N TRP A 101 0.06 17.67 17.15
CA TRP A 101 -1.38 17.69 16.90
C TRP A 101 -1.89 19.11 16.72
N LYS A 102 -2.75 19.32 15.73
CA LYS A 102 -3.61 20.51 15.66
C LYS A 102 -4.82 20.31 16.57
N VAL A 103 -5.42 19.13 16.48
CA VAL A 103 -6.47 18.66 17.39
C VAL A 103 -6.14 17.21 17.75
N LYS A 104 -5.86 16.95 19.03
CA LYS A 104 -5.38 15.63 19.49
C LYS A 104 -6.37 14.53 19.11
N GLY A 105 -5.86 13.48 18.45
CA GLY A 105 -6.66 12.33 18.00
C GLY A 105 -7.55 12.60 16.79
N LYS A 106 -7.53 13.80 16.21
CA LYS A 106 -8.38 14.16 15.06
C LYS A 106 -7.59 14.72 13.87
N THR A 107 -6.60 15.55 14.14
CA THR A 107 -5.88 16.28 13.08
C THR A 107 -4.44 16.49 13.49
N ILE A 108 -3.53 15.89 12.72
CA ILE A 108 -2.10 16.13 12.81
C ILE A 108 -1.78 17.54 12.29
N ASN A 109 -0.91 18.26 12.99
CA ASN A 109 -0.33 19.51 12.50
C ASN A 109 0.94 19.24 11.70
N SER A 110 1.84 18.40 12.24
CA SER A 110 3.08 18.02 11.58
C SER A 110 3.55 16.64 11.99
N VAL A 111 4.29 15.96 11.11
CA VAL A 111 5.02 14.72 11.42
C VAL A 111 6.50 14.90 11.11
N SER A 112 7.38 14.37 11.95
CA SER A 112 8.80 14.20 11.64
C SER A 112 9.14 12.72 11.61
N ILE A 113 9.62 12.23 10.47
CA ILE A 113 10.01 10.84 10.28
C ILE A 113 11.22 10.77 9.35
N ALA A 114 12.18 9.91 9.69
CA ALA A 114 13.43 9.74 8.94
C ALA A 114 14.12 11.08 8.58
N GLY A 115 14.24 11.98 9.56
CA GLY A 115 14.86 13.30 9.39
C GLY A 115 14.06 14.31 8.55
N THR A 116 12.90 13.91 8.03
CA THR A 116 12.05 14.77 7.20
C THR A 116 10.85 15.26 7.99
N ARG A 117 10.54 16.54 7.88
CA ARG A 117 9.38 17.14 8.52
C ARG A 117 8.29 17.47 7.49
N TYR A 118 7.09 16.97 7.77
CA TYR A 118 5.89 17.13 6.97
C TYR A 118 4.87 17.96 7.76
N PHE A 119 4.13 18.82 7.07
CA PHE A 119 3.10 19.67 7.64
C PHE A 119 1.76 19.41 6.98
N ALA A 120 0.69 19.43 7.76
CA ALA A 120 -0.66 19.46 7.22
C ALA A 120 -0.88 20.81 6.51
N ARG A 121 -1.41 20.77 5.30
CA ARG A 121 -1.90 21.96 4.60
C ARG A 121 -3.31 22.31 5.05
#